data_AF-D0J8M2-F1
#
_entry.id   AF-D0J8M2-F1
#
_cell.length_a   1.000
_cell.length_b   1.000
_cell.length_c   1.000
_cell.angle_alpha   90.00
_cell.angle_beta   90.00
_cell.angle_gamma   90.00
#
_symmetry.space_group_name_H-M   'P 1'
#
loop_
_entity.id
_entity.type
_entity.pdbx_description
1 polymer ?
#
loop_
_entity_poly.entity_id
_entity_poly.type
_entity_poly.pdbx_seq_one_letter_code
_entity_poly.pdbx_strand_id
1 'polypeptide(L)'
;MMIKKKILFILHRIKNKFKNKLKEFTNFFSQKMGFFSFILLICGINVESIEIMYVFINITMKYFLFLFLFFFSFFLKIEAKNIEGNAKKGAELFKKNCTSCHSIDLEKKMIGPPLAGVIEKRSREWLHKWIVDNKSLRESGDKDAIAIYKEYGNVEMNLFPQLSEQEIDDILSFIKNPVIKKESTAEEKEEKNAKLELEEDPFLIKIIVFGLSILSAILLWILYKIQVLTKLLLNEDLLYQKKDKKYFWIYTVLFKFLGKKRKNFAFLSCFIGFLFILGIYGIWIFLMKIDINKGYKPEQPIYFSHKIHSGINGIDCQYCHTSAKYSKVSGIPSANICMNCHITINEYKGDYIENGKSREVYNQEIQKIYHSVGWNPEKREYSKKINPIQWIRIHNMPDFVYFDHSQHIITGEKMIKKSNKVDLTCNACHGDVQNMDQVEMSQNFTMEWCISCHRKTEIDINNQYYQEYFSNFIQKRKGKKITIDMIGGTECAKCHY
;
A
#
# COMPACT_ATOMS: atom_id res chain seq x y z
N MET A 1 46.35 -58.56 12.19
CA MET A 1 47.09 -58.75 10.91
C MET A 1 46.21 -58.83 9.66
N MET A 2 44.96 -59.33 9.72
CA MET A 2 44.06 -59.43 8.55
C MET A 2 43.48 -58.09 8.03
N ILE A 3 43.28 -57.09 8.88
CA ILE A 3 42.72 -55.78 8.48
C ILE A 3 43.70 -54.98 7.60
N LYS A 4 45.00 -55.06 7.92
CA LYS A 4 46.07 -54.38 7.17
C LYS A 4 46.19 -54.92 5.73
N LYS A 5 45.98 -56.23 5.53
CA LYS A 5 45.93 -56.85 4.19
C LYS A 5 44.70 -56.43 3.38
N LYS A 6 43.52 -56.29 4.00
CA LYS A 6 42.30 -55.79 3.34
C LYS A 6 42.44 -54.33 2.89
N ILE A 7 43.06 -53.47 3.71
CA ILE A 7 43.29 -52.07 3.37
C ILE A 7 44.32 -51.94 2.24
N LEU A 8 45.41 -52.71 2.25
CA LEU A 8 46.38 -52.71 1.15
C LEU A 8 45.74 -53.19 -0.17
N PHE A 9 44.86 -54.20 -0.13
CA PHE A 9 44.17 -54.70 -1.31
C PHE A 9 43.20 -53.66 -1.90
N ILE A 10 42.47 -52.92 -1.05
CA ILE A 10 41.58 -51.84 -1.46
C ILE A 10 42.38 -50.68 -2.07
N LEU A 11 43.49 -50.28 -1.44
CA LEU A 11 44.37 -49.22 -1.95
C LEU A 11 45.02 -49.61 -3.30
N HIS A 12 45.41 -50.86 -3.46
CA HIS A 12 45.95 -51.36 -4.74
C HIS A 12 44.89 -51.37 -5.84
N ARG A 13 43.64 -51.73 -5.53
CA ARG A 13 42.52 -51.73 -6.47
C ARG A 13 42.10 -50.31 -6.87
N ILE A 14 42.13 -49.36 -5.92
CA ILE A 14 41.89 -47.93 -6.20
C ILE A 14 43.00 -47.37 -7.08
N LYS A 15 44.28 -47.67 -6.78
CA LYS A 15 45.43 -47.24 -7.59
C LYS A 15 45.36 -47.74 -9.04
N ASN A 16 44.99 -49.00 -9.26
CA ASN A 16 44.84 -49.55 -10.60
C ASN A 16 43.62 -48.97 -11.35
N LYS A 17 42.50 -48.72 -10.65
CA LYS A 17 41.32 -48.06 -11.23
C LYS A 17 41.60 -46.61 -11.62
N PHE A 18 42.40 -45.90 -10.83
CA PHE A 18 42.86 -44.55 -11.12
C PHE A 18 43.83 -44.53 -12.31
N LYS A 19 44.77 -45.49 -12.38
CA LYS A 19 45.73 -45.62 -13.48
C LYS A 19 45.04 -45.93 -14.82
N ASN A 20 44.00 -46.78 -14.82
CA ASN A 20 43.22 -47.08 -16.03
C ASN A 20 42.38 -45.88 -16.49
N LYS A 21 41.73 -45.15 -15.56
CA LYS A 21 41.03 -43.90 -15.89
C LYS A 21 41.97 -42.82 -16.41
N LEU A 22 43.18 -42.73 -15.86
CA LEU A 22 44.21 -41.83 -16.38
C LEU A 22 44.60 -42.22 -17.82
N LYS A 23 44.68 -43.52 -18.12
CA LYS A 23 45.02 -44.04 -19.45
C LYS A 23 43.91 -43.81 -20.48
N GLU A 24 42.64 -43.94 -20.06
CA GLU A 24 41.47 -43.53 -20.88
C GLU A 24 41.46 -42.01 -21.12
N PHE A 25 41.77 -41.21 -20.09
CA PHE A 25 41.85 -39.77 -20.19
C PHE A 25 42.99 -39.32 -21.13
N THR A 26 44.16 -39.97 -21.08
CA THR A 26 45.27 -39.70 -22.00
C THR A 26 44.97 -40.15 -23.43
N ASN A 27 44.26 -41.27 -23.61
CA ASN A 27 43.84 -41.72 -24.95
C ASN A 27 42.75 -40.82 -25.56
N PHE A 28 41.85 -40.29 -24.73
CA PHE A 28 40.87 -39.28 -25.15
C PHE A 28 41.53 -37.98 -25.63
N PHE A 29 42.62 -37.56 -24.97
CA PHE A 29 43.41 -36.41 -25.39
C PHE A 29 44.28 -36.69 -26.62
N SER A 30 44.83 -37.91 -26.79
CA SER A 30 45.63 -38.23 -27.99
C SER A 30 44.76 -38.34 -29.25
N GLN A 31 43.52 -38.82 -29.14
CA GLN A 31 42.57 -38.86 -30.27
C GLN A 31 42.14 -37.46 -30.74
N LYS A 32 42.10 -36.47 -29.83
CA LYS A 32 41.77 -35.07 -30.18
C LYS A 32 42.98 -34.24 -30.63
N MET A 33 44.22 -34.69 -30.41
CA MET A 33 45.40 -34.03 -30.98
C MET A 33 45.59 -34.27 -32.49
N GLY A 34 45.01 -35.33 -33.05
CA GLY A 34 44.99 -35.55 -34.51
C GLY A 34 44.25 -34.43 -35.27
N PHE A 35 43.22 -33.83 -34.66
CA PHE A 35 42.46 -32.73 -35.24
C PHE A 35 43.24 -31.41 -35.23
N PHE A 36 44.08 -31.19 -34.21
CA PHE A 36 44.97 -30.03 -34.12
C PHE A 36 46.15 -30.12 -35.11
N SER A 37 46.64 -31.33 -35.38
CA SER A 37 47.69 -31.56 -36.39
C SER A 37 47.19 -31.34 -37.83
N PHE A 38 45.92 -31.68 -38.10
CA PHE A 38 45.27 -31.43 -39.40
C PHE A 38 45.02 -29.93 -39.66
N ILE A 39 44.69 -29.16 -38.63
CA ILE A 39 44.50 -27.69 -38.71
C ILE A 39 45.84 -26.96 -38.92
N LEU A 40 46.92 -27.43 -38.31
CA LEU A 40 48.25 -26.84 -38.47
C LEU A 40 48.87 -27.08 -39.86
N LEU A 41 48.52 -28.20 -40.52
CA LEU A 41 48.97 -28.52 -41.89
C LEU A 41 48.26 -27.67 -42.96
N ILE A 42 47.04 -27.20 -42.69
CA ILE A 42 46.29 -26.28 -43.56
C ILE A 42 46.82 -24.84 -43.45
N CYS A 43 47.50 -24.48 -42.35
CA CYS A 43 47.99 -23.11 -42.10
C CYS A 43 49.47 -22.86 -42.44
N GLY A 44 50.20 -23.83 -43.00
CA GLY A 44 51.54 -23.60 -43.55
C GLY A 44 52.60 -23.10 -42.55
N ILE A 45 52.52 -23.50 -41.27
CA ILE A 45 53.46 -23.06 -40.23
C ILE A 45 54.60 -24.08 -40.09
N ASN A 46 55.83 -23.64 -40.38
CA ASN A 46 57.04 -24.46 -40.31
C ASN A 46 57.42 -24.86 -38.88
N VAL A 47 57.95 -26.08 -38.77
CA VAL A 47 58.28 -26.81 -37.54
C VAL A 47 59.64 -26.36 -36.99
N GLU A 48 59.70 -25.21 -36.32
CA GLU A 48 60.85 -24.83 -35.47
C GLU A 48 60.44 -24.20 -34.12
N SER A 49 59.14 -24.04 -33.85
CA SER A 49 58.63 -23.31 -32.68
C SER A 49 58.18 -24.20 -31.50
N ILE A 50 58.43 -25.52 -31.55
CA ILE A 50 58.02 -26.46 -30.48
C ILE A 50 59.03 -26.51 -29.33
N GLU A 51 60.33 -26.34 -29.59
CA GLU A 51 61.35 -26.34 -28.52
C GLU A 51 61.28 -25.09 -27.65
N ILE A 52 60.98 -23.92 -28.22
CA ILE A 52 60.84 -22.67 -27.48
C ILE A 52 59.61 -22.71 -26.56
N MET A 53 58.52 -23.36 -26.98
CA MET A 53 57.32 -23.51 -26.16
C MET A 53 57.54 -24.47 -24.97
N TYR A 54 58.34 -25.52 -25.15
CA TYR A 54 58.69 -26.47 -24.08
C TYR A 54 59.57 -25.85 -22.99
N VAL A 55 60.50 -24.96 -23.36
CA VAL A 55 61.34 -24.23 -22.40
C VAL A 55 60.51 -23.17 -21.64
N PHE A 56 59.58 -22.49 -22.31
CA PHE A 56 58.72 -21.49 -21.67
C PHE A 56 57.74 -22.11 -20.66
N ILE A 57 57.19 -23.29 -20.95
CA ILE A 57 56.29 -24.03 -20.05
C ILE A 57 57.04 -24.60 -18.83
N ASN A 58 58.28 -25.09 -19.01
CA ASN A 58 59.07 -25.62 -17.88
C ASN A 58 59.59 -24.53 -16.93
N ILE A 59 59.90 -23.34 -17.45
CA ILE A 59 60.33 -22.19 -16.65
C ILE A 59 59.13 -21.61 -15.86
N THR A 60 57.99 -21.42 -16.51
CA THR A 60 56.77 -20.92 -15.84
C THR A 60 56.24 -21.88 -14.77
N MET A 61 56.31 -23.21 -14.99
CA MET A 61 55.88 -24.20 -13.98
C MET A 61 56.82 -24.30 -12.77
N LYS A 62 58.13 -24.06 -12.93
CA LYS A 62 59.09 -24.03 -11.80
C LYS A 62 58.90 -22.82 -10.90
N TYR A 63 58.61 -21.64 -11.46
CA TYR A 63 58.29 -20.45 -10.68
C TYR A 63 56.89 -20.54 -10.03
N PHE A 64 55.92 -21.19 -10.69
CA PHE A 64 54.59 -21.41 -10.11
C PHE A 64 54.61 -22.35 -8.89
N LEU A 65 55.45 -23.40 -8.92
CA LEU A 65 55.59 -24.32 -7.78
C LEU A 65 56.33 -23.69 -6.59
N PHE A 66 57.30 -22.79 -6.85
CA PHE A 66 58.03 -22.06 -5.81
C PHE A 66 57.19 -20.94 -5.19
N LEU A 67 56.36 -20.24 -5.98
CA LEU A 67 55.39 -19.26 -5.46
C LEU A 67 54.28 -19.92 -4.64
N PHE A 68 53.83 -21.11 -5.04
CA PHE A 68 52.80 -21.88 -4.35
C PHE A 68 53.27 -22.40 -2.98
N LEU A 69 54.54 -22.82 -2.86
CA LEU A 69 55.15 -23.24 -1.58
C LEU A 69 55.47 -22.05 -0.65
N PHE A 70 55.79 -20.87 -1.21
CA PHE A 70 55.98 -19.64 -0.43
C PHE A 70 54.64 -19.11 0.10
N PHE A 71 53.54 -19.23 -0.67
CA PHE A 71 52.19 -18.87 -0.20
C PHE A 71 51.60 -19.88 0.80
N PHE A 72 51.99 -21.16 0.74
CA PHE A 72 51.52 -22.18 1.68
C PHE A 72 52.18 -22.08 3.07
N SER A 73 53.32 -21.40 3.17
CA SER A 73 54.03 -21.18 4.44
C SER A 73 53.51 -19.98 5.25
N PHE A 74 52.58 -19.19 4.69
CA PHE A 74 51.93 -18.06 5.37
C PHE A 74 50.55 -18.41 5.97
N PHE A 75 50.12 -19.67 5.85
CA PHE A 75 48.89 -20.18 6.47
C PHE A 75 49.19 -21.10 7.68
N LEU A 76 50.08 -20.65 8.56
CA LEU A 76 50.11 -21.12 9.94
C LEU A 76 49.33 -20.13 10.81
N LYS A 77 48.10 -20.57 11.14
CA LYS A 77 47.22 -20.11 12.22
C LYS A 77 47.72 -18.90 13.03
N ILE A 78 47.15 -17.73 12.73
CA ILE A 78 46.70 -16.84 13.80
C ILE A 78 45.43 -17.49 14.34
N GLU A 79 45.48 -17.94 15.58
CA GLU A 79 44.33 -18.43 16.31
C GLU A 79 43.43 -17.21 16.63
N ALA A 80 42.59 -16.85 15.67
CA ALA A 80 41.43 -16.02 15.96
C ALA A 80 40.54 -16.84 16.89
N LYS A 81 40.33 -16.36 18.12
CA LYS A 81 39.29 -16.88 19.02
C LYS A 81 37.99 -16.97 18.21
N ASN A 82 37.54 -18.19 17.94
CA ASN A 82 36.31 -18.42 17.20
C ASN A 82 35.15 -17.79 17.98
N ILE A 83 34.36 -16.96 17.30
CA ILE A 83 33.04 -16.54 17.80
C ILE A 83 32.12 -17.76 17.65
N GLU A 84 32.10 -18.64 18.65
CA GLU A 84 31.14 -19.75 18.74
C GLU A 84 29.84 -19.25 19.38
N GLY A 85 29.03 -18.57 18.56
CA GLY A 85 27.71 -18.08 18.96
C GLY A 85 26.57 -18.80 18.23
N ASN A 86 25.44 -19.00 18.90
CA ASN A 86 24.23 -19.57 18.33
C ASN A 86 23.50 -18.53 17.45
N ALA A 87 23.67 -18.62 16.14
CA ALA A 87 23.08 -17.68 15.18
C ALA A 87 21.54 -17.58 15.24
N LYS A 88 20.82 -18.60 15.72
CA LYS A 88 19.36 -18.53 15.89
C LYS A 88 18.98 -17.61 17.05
N LYS A 89 19.65 -17.76 18.20
CA LYS A 89 19.46 -16.87 19.35
C LYS A 89 19.94 -15.45 19.02
N GLY A 90 21.04 -15.34 18.29
CA GLY A 90 21.56 -14.09 17.76
C GLY A 90 20.55 -13.32 16.91
N ALA A 91 19.80 -14.01 16.03
CA ALA A 91 18.76 -13.40 15.22
C ALA A 91 17.62 -12.79 16.07
N GLU A 92 17.19 -13.47 17.13
CA GLU A 92 16.15 -12.96 18.04
C GLU A 92 16.64 -11.74 18.83
N LEU A 93 17.85 -11.80 19.37
CA LEU A 93 18.48 -10.69 20.09
C LEU A 93 18.71 -9.49 19.18
N PHE A 94 19.16 -9.73 17.95
CA PHE A 94 19.34 -8.69 16.93
C PHE A 94 18.00 -8.04 16.56
N LYS A 95 16.95 -8.85 16.35
CA LYS A 95 15.59 -8.36 16.07
C LYS A 95 15.03 -7.51 17.21
N LYS A 96 15.37 -7.83 18.46
CA LYS A 96 14.88 -7.12 19.63
C LYS A 96 15.62 -5.80 19.90
N ASN A 97 16.96 -5.80 19.71
CA ASN A 97 17.81 -4.74 20.25
C ASN A 97 18.54 -3.90 19.18
N CYS A 98 18.66 -4.39 17.94
CA CYS A 98 19.60 -3.81 16.96
C CYS A 98 18.94 -3.41 15.63
N THR A 99 17.88 -4.09 15.19
CA THR A 99 17.19 -3.86 13.90
C THR A 99 16.53 -2.48 13.77
N SER A 100 16.25 -1.81 14.88
CA SER A 100 15.71 -0.44 14.90
C SER A 100 16.72 0.57 14.35
N CYS A 101 18.02 0.29 14.50
CA CYS A 101 19.09 1.22 14.16
C CYS A 101 20.04 0.70 13.07
N HIS A 102 20.16 -0.61 12.88
CA HIS A 102 21.14 -1.23 11.96
C HIS A 102 20.49 -2.11 10.89
N SER A 103 21.07 -2.08 9.68
CA SER A 103 20.77 -3.03 8.61
C SER A 103 21.85 -4.10 8.45
N ILE A 104 21.46 -5.27 7.96
CA ILE A 104 22.37 -6.36 7.55
C ILE A 104 22.67 -6.27 6.05
N ASP A 105 22.00 -5.38 5.32
CA ASP A 105 22.32 -5.12 3.91
C ASP A 105 23.61 -4.30 3.81
N LEU A 106 24.52 -4.68 2.91
CA LEU A 106 25.89 -4.15 2.77
C LEU A 106 25.98 -2.63 2.61
N GLU A 107 24.97 -1.99 2.01
CA GLU A 107 25.02 -0.57 1.64
C GLU A 107 23.93 0.28 2.32
N LYS A 108 23.03 -0.34 3.09
CA LYS A 108 21.85 0.35 3.64
C LYS A 108 22.20 1.09 4.93
N LYS A 109 22.41 2.41 4.82
CA LYS A 109 22.60 3.30 5.98
C LYS A 109 21.27 3.51 6.73
N MET A 110 21.33 3.43 8.06
CA MET A 110 20.18 3.59 8.97
C MET A 110 20.54 4.64 10.04
N ILE A 111 20.05 4.49 11.28
CA ILE A 111 20.51 5.29 12.42
C ILE A 111 21.99 5.02 12.69
N GLY A 112 22.43 3.76 12.56
CA GLY A 112 23.83 3.34 12.58
C GLY A 112 24.29 2.72 11.25
N PRO A 113 25.59 2.37 11.15
CA PRO A 113 26.18 1.79 9.95
C PRO A 113 25.62 0.40 9.61
N PRO A 114 25.68 -0.02 8.32
CA PRO A 114 25.40 -1.39 7.94
C PRO A 114 26.40 -2.33 8.62
N LEU A 115 25.89 -3.43 9.18
CA LEU A 115 26.69 -4.37 9.98
C LEU A 115 27.21 -5.55 9.17
N ALA A 116 26.85 -5.65 7.89
CA ALA A 116 27.42 -6.63 6.99
C ALA A 116 28.95 -6.47 6.89
N GLY A 117 29.69 -7.55 7.11
CA GLY A 117 31.14 -7.53 7.04
C GLY A 117 31.83 -6.85 8.22
N VAL A 118 31.11 -6.55 9.33
CA VAL A 118 31.69 -5.82 10.48
C VAL A 118 32.73 -6.66 11.25
N ILE A 119 32.59 -7.98 11.20
CA ILE A 119 33.41 -8.96 11.93
C ILE A 119 34.79 -9.10 11.28
N GLU A 120 34.87 -8.85 9.98
CA GLU A 120 36.10 -8.80 9.20
C GLU A 120 36.79 -7.44 9.35
N LYS A 121 36.04 -6.38 9.66
CA LYS A 121 36.55 -5.01 9.81
C LYS A 121 37.08 -4.69 11.22
N ARG A 122 36.58 -5.37 12.26
CA ARG A 122 36.87 -5.05 13.67
C ARG A 122 37.09 -6.31 14.49
N SER A 123 37.96 -6.23 15.50
CA SER A 123 38.22 -7.35 16.41
C SER A 123 37.02 -7.63 17.31
N ARG A 124 36.87 -8.89 17.75
CA ARG A 124 35.84 -9.30 18.71
C ARG A 124 35.85 -8.42 19.97
N GLU A 125 37.04 -8.18 20.54
CA GLU A 125 37.19 -7.38 21.75
C GLU A 125 36.73 -5.92 21.56
N TRP A 126 36.99 -5.34 20.39
CA TRP A 126 36.53 -4.00 20.06
C TRP A 126 35.00 -3.96 19.92
N LEU A 127 34.42 -4.94 19.22
CA LEU A 127 32.97 -5.04 19.03
C LEU A 127 32.22 -5.24 20.34
N HIS A 128 32.76 -6.06 21.25
CA HIS A 128 32.20 -6.25 22.59
C HIS A 128 32.21 -4.94 23.39
N LYS A 129 33.35 -4.23 23.44
CA LYS A 129 33.44 -2.94 24.13
C LYS A 129 32.50 -1.90 23.54
N TRP A 130 32.39 -1.84 22.22
CA TRP A 130 31.48 -0.92 21.52
C TRP A 130 30.01 -1.22 21.82
N ILE A 131 29.59 -2.48 21.80
CA ILE A 131 28.19 -2.86 22.04
C ILE A 131 27.80 -2.62 23.50
N VAL A 132 28.68 -2.94 24.46
CA VAL A 132 28.42 -2.75 25.89
C VAL A 132 28.42 -1.26 26.26
N ASP A 133 29.50 -0.55 25.91
CA ASP A 133 29.70 0.85 26.27
C ASP A 133 30.55 1.60 25.23
N ASN A 134 29.88 2.03 24.16
CA ASN A 134 30.49 2.85 23.11
C ASN A 134 30.96 4.22 23.61
N LYS A 135 30.40 4.74 24.71
CA LYS A 135 30.77 6.05 25.26
C LYS A 135 32.16 5.98 25.89
N SER A 136 32.39 5.00 26.77
CA SER A 136 33.70 4.77 27.38
C SER A 136 34.78 4.51 26.32
N LEU A 137 34.45 3.81 25.22
CA LEU A 137 35.40 3.56 24.13
C LEU A 137 35.77 4.86 23.38
N ARG A 138 34.82 5.78 23.16
CA ARG A 138 35.12 7.12 22.60
C ARG A 138 35.96 7.96 23.55
N GLU A 139 35.61 7.97 24.84
CA GLU A 139 36.32 8.73 25.87
C GLU A 139 37.76 8.23 26.08
N SER A 140 38.04 6.94 25.81
CA SER A 140 39.43 6.42 25.80
C SER A 140 40.30 6.95 24.65
N GLY A 141 39.74 7.73 23.72
CA GLY A 141 40.46 8.33 22.60
C GLY A 141 40.60 7.41 21.38
N ASP A 142 39.77 6.36 21.27
CA ASP A 142 39.77 5.46 20.12
C ASP A 142 39.34 6.22 18.85
N LYS A 143 40.24 6.30 17.87
CA LYS A 143 40.05 7.11 16.65
C LYS A 143 38.90 6.60 15.79
N ASP A 144 38.69 5.28 15.74
CA ASP A 144 37.64 4.65 14.95
C ASP A 144 36.26 4.88 15.58
N ALA A 145 36.17 4.76 16.89
CA ALA A 145 34.98 5.05 17.67
C ALA A 145 34.51 6.51 17.50
N ILE A 146 35.46 7.45 17.53
CA ILE A 146 35.19 8.88 17.34
C ILE A 146 34.82 9.19 15.88
N ALA A 147 35.46 8.56 14.90
CA ALA A 147 35.19 8.76 13.48
C ALA A 147 33.76 8.32 13.10
N ILE A 148 33.36 7.11 13.52
CA ILE A 148 32.02 6.58 13.26
C ILE A 148 30.95 7.46 13.92
N TYR A 149 31.18 7.91 15.15
CA TYR A 149 30.25 8.81 15.84
C TYR A 149 30.02 10.13 15.09
N LYS A 150 31.09 10.73 14.55
CA LYS A 150 30.99 11.94 13.73
C LYS A 150 30.30 11.69 12.38
N GLU A 151 30.59 10.58 11.72
CA GLU A 151 30.00 10.23 10.42
C GLU A 151 28.47 10.07 10.52
N TYR A 152 27.97 9.52 11.63
CA TYR A 152 26.53 9.28 11.86
C TYR A 152 25.86 10.41 12.65
N GLY A 153 26.35 11.65 12.49
CA GLY A 153 25.67 12.86 12.96
C GLY A 153 25.74 13.08 14.48
N ASN A 154 26.76 12.55 15.15
CA ASN A 154 26.93 12.62 16.61
C ASN A 154 25.76 11.99 17.39
N VAL A 155 25.08 11.01 16.80
CA VAL A 155 24.04 10.22 17.47
C VAL A 155 24.71 9.08 18.24
N GLU A 156 24.48 9.00 19.55
CA GLU A 156 25.04 7.94 20.40
C GLU A 156 24.27 6.62 20.19
N MET A 157 25.00 5.51 20.08
CA MET A 157 24.40 4.17 20.12
C MET A 157 23.97 3.87 21.56
N ASN A 158 22.79 3.25 21.73
CA ASN A 158 22.33 2.79 23.05
C ASN A 158 23.39 1.90 23.72
N LEU A 159 23.53 2.02 25.04
CA LEU A 159 24.40 1.17 25.84
C LEU A 159 23.68 -0.15 26.14
N PHE A 160 24.41 -1.27 26.07
CA PHE A 160 23.86 -2.60 26.35
C PHE A 160 24.63 -3.33 27.46
N PRO A 161 24.80 -2.74 28.67
CA PRO A 161 25.50 -3.39 29.78
C PRO A 161 24.82 -4.67 30.28
N GLN A 162 23.54 -4.86 29.95
CA GLN A 162 22.76 -6.04 30.29
C GLN A 162 23.04 -7.25 29.40
N LEU A 163 23.69 -7.10 28.25
CA LEU A 163 24.02 -8.22 27.37
C LEU A 163 25.29 -8.91 27.88
N SER A 164 25.21 -10.22 28.07
CA SER A 164 26.36 -11.05 28.40
C SER A 164 27.30 -11.20 27.20
N GLU A 165 28.58 -11.53 27.45
CA GLU A 165 29.55 -11.78 26.37
C GLU A 165 29.06 -12.84 25.36
N GLN A 166 28.38 -13.88 25.84
CA GLN A 166 27.85 -14.94 24.99
C GLN A 166 26.69 -14.45 24.11
N GLU A 167 25.80 -13.59 24.64
CA GLU A 167 24.71 -13.01 23.85
C GLU A 167 25.22 -12.07 22.76
N ILE A 168 26.30 -11.34 23.04
CA ILE A 168 26.98 -10.51 22.04
C ILE A 168 27.61 -11.39 20.95
N ASP A 169 28.26 -12.50 21.32
CA ASP A 169 28.80 -13.46 20.36
C ASP A 169 27.71 -14.14 19.52
N ASP A 170 26.54 -14.45 20.11
CA ASP A 170 25.39 -14.98 19.39
C ASP A 170 24.90 -13.97 18.33
N ILE A 171 24.80 -12.67 18.68
CA ILE A 171 24.44 -11.58 17.75
C ILE A 171 25.48 -11.46 16.63
N LEU A 172 26.77 -11.45 16.95
CA LEU A 172 27.85 -11.36 15.97
C LEU A 172 27.85 -12.60 15.04
N SER A 173 27.59 -13.80 15.58
CA SER A 173 27.49 -15.03 14.79
C SER A 173 26.35 -14.96 13.76
N PHE A 174 25.20 -14.36 14.12
CA PHE A 174 24.10 -14.09 13.19
C PHE A 174 24.49 -13.11 12.09
N ILE A 175 25.15 -12.00 12.43
CA ILE A 175 25.61 -10.98 11.47
C ILE A 175 26.59 -11.58 10.43
N LYS A 176 27.41 -12.55 10.85
CA LYS A 176 28.38 -13.25 9.97
C LYS A 176 27.73 -14.05 8.85
N ASN A 177 26.57 -14.67 9.09
CA ASN A 177 25.90 -15.50 8.11
C ASN A 177 24.37 -15.39 8.25
N PRO A 178 23.77 -14.32 7.70
CA PRO A 178 22.32 -14.16 7.69
C PRO A 178 21.73 -15.21 6.76
N VAL A 179 21.08 -16.25 7.30
CA VAL A 179 20.40 -17.27 6.48
C VAL A 179 19.18 -16.62 5.81
N ILE A 180 19.38 -16.08 4.61
CA ILE A 180 18.31 -15.56 3.74
C ILE A 180 17.78 -16.74 2.92
N LYS A 181 16.62 -17.28 3.31
CA LYS A 181 15.90 -18.24 2.46
C LYS A 181 15.12 -17.45 1.40
N LYS A 182 15.76 -17.26 0.25
CA LYS A 182 15.17 -16.82 -1.03
C LYS A 182 14.58 -18.07 -1.70
N GLU A 183 13.27 -18.14 -1.86
CA GLU A 183 12.64 -19.03 -2.86
C GLU A 183 11.86 -18.15 -3.82
N SER A 184 12.49 -17.94 -4.98
CA SER A 184 11.92 -17.36 -6.19
C SER A 184 11.54 -18.49 -7.14
N THR A 185 10.39 -18.39 -7.79
CA THR A 185 10.25 -18.87 -9.17
C THR A 185 9.58 -17.77 -9.98
N ALA A 186 10.35 -17.26 -10.93
CA ALA A 186 9.94 -16.33 -11.96
C ALA A 186 9.21 -17.10 -13.08
N GLU A 187 8.17 -16.48 -13.63
CA GLU A 187 7.85 -16.60 -15.06
C GLU A 187 7.54 -15.19 -15.58
N GLU A 188 8.43 -14.70 -16.44
CA GLU A 188 8.30 -13.46 -17.20
C GLU A 188 7.19 -13.60 -18.25
N LYS A 189 6.31 -12.60 -18.33
CA LYS A 189 5.72 -12.18 -19.60
C LYS A 189 5.78 -10.67 -19.70
N GLU A 190 6.49 -10.22 -20.73
CA GLU A 190 6.54 -8.83 -21.19
C GLU A 190 5.13 -8.32 -21.53
N GLU A 191 4.80 -7.10 -21.09
CA GLU A 191 3.70 -6.36 -21.70
C GLU A 191 4.03 -4.87 -21.81
N LYS A 192 3.56 -4.30 -22.92
CA LYS A 192 4.00 -3.08 -23.56
C LYS A 192 3.53 -1.81 -22.84
N ASN A 193 4.37 -0.79 -22.91
CA ASN A 193 4.07 0.60 -22.56
C ASN A 193 2.80 1.12 -23.25
N ALA A 194 1.88 1.70 -22.48
CA ALA A 194 0.86 2.62 -22.97
C ALA A 194 0.95 3.94 -22.20
N LYS A 195 1.39 4.99 -22.92
CA LYS A 195 1.22 6.39 -22.54
C LYS A 195 -0.27 6.71 -22.60
N LEU A 196 -0.83 7.27 -21.53
CA LEU A 196 -2.15 7.90 -21.55
C LEU A 196 -1.96 9.39 -21.88
N GLU A 197 -2.16 9.70 -23.16
CA GLU A 197 -2.61 11.02 -23.60
C GLU A 197 -4.12 11.12 -23.31
N LEU A 198 -4.58 12.30 -22.88
CA LEU A 198 -5.99 12.63 -22.69
C LEU A 198 -6.69 12.63 -24.06
N GLU A 199 -7.30 11.52 -24.45
CA GLU A 199 -8.30 11.49 -25.52
C GLU A 199 -9.66 11.92 -24.96
N GLU A 200 -10.13 13.09 -25.39
CA GLU A 200 -11.52 13.51 -25.23
C GLU A 200 -12.43 12.53 -25.97
N ASP A 201 -13.26 11.79 -25.24
CA ASP A 201 -14.17 10.80 -25.82
C ASP A 201 -15.19 11.48 -26.78
N PRO A 202 -15.07 11.28 -28.11
CA PRO A 202 -15.95 11.89 -29.11
C PRO A 202 -17.41 11.42 -28.96
N PHE A 203 -17.64 10.31 -28.25
CA PHE A 203 -18.98 9.76 -28.02
C PHE A 203 -19.77 10.57 -26.99
N LEU A 204 -19.13 10.98 -25.90
CA LEU A 204 -19.74 11.79 -24.83
C LEU A 204 -20.16 13.17 -25.35
N ILE A 205 -19.30 13.82 -26.16
CA ILE A 205 -19.60 15.11 -26.78
C ILE A 205 -20.79 14.97 -27.76
N LYS A 206 -20.85 13.88 -28.54
CA LYS A 206 -21.98 13.62 -29.45
C LYS A 206 -23.29 13.41 -28.71
N ILE A 207 -23.30 12.74 -27.55
CA ILE A 207 -24.50 12.57 -26.72
C ILE A 207 -25.00 13.91 -26.18
N ILE A 208 -24.09 14.75 -25.68
CA ILE A 208 -24.44 16.07 -25.15
C ILE A 208 -25.02 16.97 -26.25
N VAL A 209 -24.38 17.01 -27.42
CA VAL A 209 -24.86 17.79 -28.58
C VAL A 209 -26.21 17.26 -29.10
N PHE A 210 -26.41 15.95 -29.12
CA PHE A 210 -27.68 15.34 -29.50
C PHE A 210 -28.80 15.70 -28.51
N GLY A 211 -28.53 15.65 -27.21
CA GLY A 211 -29.47 16.07 -26.17
C GLY A 211 -29.87 17.54 -26.28
N LEU A 212 -28.90 18.44 -26.52
CA LEU A 212 -29.15 19.87 -26.72
C LEU A 212 -29.94 20.16 -28.01
N SER A 213 -29.71 19.39 -29.08
CA SER A 213 -30.43 19.52 -30.34
C SER A 213 -31.91 19.12 -30.19
N ILE A 214 -32.20 18.06 -29.44
CA ILE A 214 -33.58 17.64 -29.12
C ILE A 214 -34.28 18.71 -28.27
N LEU A 215 -33.61 19.25 -27.26
CA LEU A 215 -34.17 20.30 -26.40
C LEU A 215 -34.51 21.56 -27.23
N SER A 216 -33.62 21.96 -28.14
CA SER A 216 -33.84 23.08 -29.05
C SER A 216 -35.03 22.85 -29.99
N ALA A 217 -35.16 21.65 -30.56
CA ALA A 217 -36.29 21.28 -31.42
C ALA A 217 -37.64 21.33 -30.69
N ILE A 218 -37.68 20.89 -29.42
CA ILE A 218 -38.87 20.98 -28.57
C ILE A 218 -39.24 22.45 -28.30
N LEU A 219 -38.24 23.28 -28.00
CA LEU A 219 -38.44 24.72 -27.76
C LEU A 219 -38.99 25.43 -29.01
N LEU A 220 -38.43 25.15 -30.18
CA LEU A 220 -38.91 25.67 -31.46
C LEU A 220 -40.33 25.21 -31.78
N TRP A 221 -40.68 23.96 -31.45
CA TRP A 221 -42.03 23.42 -31.64
C TRP A 221 -43.06 24.11 -30.74
N ILE A 222 -42.70 24.39 -29.48
CA ILE A 222 -43.54 25.15 -28.55
C ILE A 222 -43.75 26.58 -29.05
N LEU A 223 -42.67 27.26 -29.47
CA LEU A 223 -42.75 28.61 -30.02
C LEU A 223 -43.63 28.68 -31.28
N TYR A 224 -43.51 27.69 -32.16
CA TYR A 224 -44.38 27.56 -33.34
C TYR A 224 -45.85 27.38 -32.94
N LYS A 225 -46.14 26.55 -31.93
CA LYS A 225 -47.52 26.36 -31.44
C LYS A 225 -48.10 27.63 -30.82
N ILE A 226 -47.29 28.40 -30.10
CA ILE A 226 -47.68 29.70 -29.56
C ILE A 226 -47.96 30.69 -30.69
N GLN A 227 -47.15 30.71 -31.75
CA GLN A 227 -47.41 31.53 -32.95
C GLN A 227 -48.71 31.15 -33.67
N VAL A 228 -48.98 29.86 -33.81
CA VAL A 228 -50.24 29.37 -34.39
C VAL A 228 -51.43 29.74 -33.49
N LEU A 229 -51.29 29.59 -32.17
CA LEU A 229 -52.34 29.93 -31.21
C LEU A 229 -52.64 31.43 -31.18
N THR A 230 -51.62 32.29 -31.18
CA THR A 230 -51.79 33.74 -31.25
C THR A 230 -52.43 34.16 -32.57
N LYS A 231 -52.05 33.55 -33.70
CA LYS A 231 -52.67 33.79 -35.00
C LYS A 231 -54.13 33.32 -35.07
N LEU A 232 -54.48 32.25 -34.35
CA LEU A 232 -55.86 31.77 -34.21
C LEU A 232 -56.70 32.63 -33.26
N LEU A 233 -56.09 33.22 -32.23
CA LEU A 233 -56.76 34.14 -31.29
C LEU A 233 -56.97 35.54 -31.89
N LEU A 234 -56.07 35.99 -32.78
CA LEU A 234 -56.16 37.29 -33.45
C LEU A 234 -57.13 37.31 -34.64
N ASN A 235 -57.46 36.14 -35.20
CA ASN A 235 -58.39 36.01 -36.33
C ASN A 235 -59.67 35.30 -35.85
N GLU A 236 -60.62 36.06 -35.32
CA GLU A 236 -61.93 35.55 -34.82
C GLU A 236 -62.70 34.74 -35.89
N ASP A 237 -62.48 34.99 -37.17
CA ASP A 237 -63.22 34.35 -38.28
C ASP A 237 -62.85 32.88 -38.56
N LEU A 238 -61.77 32.34 -37.95
CA LEU A 238 -61.38 30.93 -38.12
C LEU A 238 -62.03 29.98 -37.10
N LEU A 239 -62.75 30.51 -36.10
CA LEU A 239 -63.42 29.70 -35.07
C LEU A 239 -64.72 29.05 -35.56
N TYR A 240 -65.19 29.38 -36.76
CA TYR A 240 -66.42 28.85 -37.35
C TYR A 240 -66.18 28.05 -38.64
N GLN A 241 -65.22 27.12 -38.63
CA GLN A 241 -65.16 26.08 -39.67
C GLN A 241 -65.18 24.67 -39.06
N LYS A 242 -66.40 24.12 -39.01
CA LYS A 242 -66.81 22.71 -39.09
C LYS A 242 -65.96 21.68 -38.33
N LYS A 243 -66.55 21.18 -37.22
CA LYS A 243 -66.19 19.94 -36.51
C LYS A 243 -66.15 18.74 -37.47
N ASP A 244 -65.01 18.47 -38.09
CA ASP A 244 -64.66 17.11 -38.50
C ASP A 244 -63.82 16.49 -37.39
N LYS A 245 -64.47 15.63 -36.58
CA LYS A 245 -63.79 14.76 -35.61
C LYS A 245 -62.93 13.74 -36.36
N LYS A 246 -61.79 14.17 -36.87
CA LYS A 246 -60.74 13.30 -37.38
C LYS A 246 -60.14 12.61 -36.15
N TYR A 247 -60.63 11.41 -35.83
CA TYR A 247 -60.02 10.57 -34.82
C TYR A 247 -58.52 10.46 -35.15
N PHE A 248 -57.70 10.87 -34.19
CA PHE A 248 -56.24 10.87 -34.23
C PHE A 248 -55.76 9.55 -34.88
N TRP A 249 -54.89 9.58 -35.90
CA TRP A 249 -54.50 8.40 -36.72
C TRP A 249 -54.11 7.15 -35.90
N ILE A 250 -53.57 7.36 -34.70
CA ILE A 250 -53.29 6.32 -33.70
C ILE A 250 -54.54 5.53 -33.28
N TYR A 251 -55.70 6.17 -33.14
CA TYR A 251 -56.97 5.51 -32.82
C TYR A 251 -57.40 4.55 -33.93
N THR A 252 -57.25 4.95 -35.20
CA THR A 252 -57.57 4.08 -36.35
C THR A 252 -56.61 2.89 -36.48
N VAL A 253 -55.32 3.08 -36.15
CA VAL A 253 -54.32 2.00 -36.14
C VAL A 253 -54.57 1.02 -34.99
N LEU A 254 -54.84 1.51 -33.78
CA LEU A 254 -55.16 0.69 -32.61
C LEU A 254 -56.44 -0.14 -32.81
N PHE A 255 -57.49 0.44 -33.42
CA PHE A 255 -58.72 -0.31 -33.76
C PHE A 255 -58.50 -1.40 -34.81
N LYS A 256 -57.59 -1.19 -35.76
CA LYS A 256 -57.23 -2.18 -36.78
C LYS A 256 -56.42 -3.35 -36.21
N PHE A 257 -55.60 -3.10 -35.18
CA PHE A 257 -54.71 -4.10 -34.56
C PHE A 257 -55.35 -4.85 -33.38
N LEU A 258 -56.09 -4.15 -32.50
CA LEU A 258 -56.69 -4.75 -31.29
C LEU A 258 -58.15 -5.21 -31.48
N GLY A 259 -58.78 -4.89 -32.61
CA GLY A 259 -60.19 -5.20 -32.89
C GLY A 259 -61.18 -4.38 -32.05
N LYS A 260 -62.47 -4.43 -32.39
CA LYS A 260 -63.54 -3.60 -31.75
C LYS A 260 -63.93 -4.03 -30.32
N LYS A 261 -63.23 -5.02 -29.74
CA LYS A 261 -63.57 -5.60 -28.42
C LYS A 261 -63.07 -4.68 -27.29
N ARG A 262 -64.02 -4.15 -26.50
CA ARG A 262 -63.75 -3.25 -25.36
C ARG A 262 -62.73 -3.80 -24.36
N LYS A 263 -62.66 -5.12 -24.19
CA LYS A 263 -61.69 -5.79 -23.29
C LYS A 263 -60.23 -5.60 -23.71
N ASN A 264 -59.94 -5.53 -25.02
CA ASN A 264 -58.57 -5.37 -25.53
C ASN A 264 -58.06 -3.93 -25.32
N PHE A 265 -58.93 -2.94 -25.49
CA PHE A 265 -58.63 -1.54 -25.16
C PHE A 265 -58.47 -1.31 -23.65
N ALA A 266 -59.29 -1.98 -22.83
CA ALA A 266 -59.12 -1.94 -21.37
C ALA A 266 -57.78 -2.54 -20.95
N PHE A 267 -57.39 -3.68 -21.52
CA PHE A 267 -56.10 -4.31 -21.25
C PHE A 267 -54.92 -3.41 -21.67
N LEU A 268 -54.97 -2.82 -22.88
CA LEU A 268 -53.95 -1.89 -23.35
C LEU A 268 -53.87 -0.64 -22.47
N SER A 269 -55.01 -0.09 -22.05
CA SER A 269 -55.04 1.06 -21.13
C SER A 269 -54.45 0.72 -19.77
N CYS A 270 -54.75 -0.46 -19.23
CA CYS A 270 -54.13 -0.94 -17.98
C CYS A 270 -52.62 -1.16 -18.14
N PHE A 271 -52.19 -1.71 -19.28
CA PHE A 271 -50.77 -1.93 -19.57
C PHE A 271 -50.00 -0.61 -19.70
N ILE A 272 -50.53 0.37 -20.43
CA ILE A 272 -49.95 1.71 -20.54
C ILE A 272 -49.95 2.40 -19.18
N GLY A 273 -51.04 2.30 -18.40
CA GLY A 273 -51.10 2.83 -17.05
C GLY A 273 -50.05 2.21 -16.12
N PHE A 274 -49.83 0.90 -16.22
CA PHE A 274 -48.78 0.20 -15.49
C PHE A 274 -47.38 0.67 -15.89
N LEU A 275 -47.08 0.77 -17.19
CA LEU A 275 -45.79 1.30 -17.67
C LEU A 275 -45.58 2.75 -17.24
N PHE A 276 -46.63 3.57 -17.20
CA PHE A 276 -46.56 4.94 -16.72
C PHE A 276 -46.21 5.01 -15.22
N ILE A 277 -46.84 4.17 -14.39
CA ILE A 277 -46.51 4.06 -12.96
C ILE A 277 -45.06 3.60 -12.77
N LEU A 278 -44.60 2.61 -13.55
CA LEU A 278 -43.21 2.17 -13.52
C LEU A 278 -42.24 3.29 -13.94
N GLY A 279 -42.61 4.09 -14.95
CA GLY A 279 -41.86 5.27 -15.38
C GLY A 279 -41.73 6.31 -14.27
N ILE A 280 -42.84 6.66 -13.61
CA ILE A 280 -42.85 7.57 -12.45
C ILE A 280 -42.00 7.02 -11.32
N TYR A 281 -42.14 5.73 -11.00
CA TYR A 281 -41.35 5.08 -9.97
C TYR A 281 -39.86 5.12 -10.28
N GLY A 282 -39.47 4.87 -11.54
CA GLY A 282 -38.08 4.96 -11.99
C GLY A 282 -37.53 6.38 -11.86
N ILE A 283 -38.30 7.39 -12.26
CA ILE A 283 -37.93 8.81 -12.11
C ILE A 283 -37.79 9.17 -10.63
N TRP A 284 -38.73 8.74 -9.78
CA TRP A 284 -38.68 8.97 -8.34
C TRP A 284 -37.41 8.38 -7.71
N ILE A 285 -37.07 7.13 -8.02
CA ILE A 285 -35.84 6.49 -7.54
C ILE A 285 -34.58 7.22 -8.05
N PHE A 286 -34.59 7.67 -9.30
CA PHE A 286 -33.48 8.45 -9.85
C PHE A 286 -33.29 9.77 -9.08
N LEU A 287 -34.37 10.53 -8.85
CA LEU A 287 -34.33 11.78 -8.09
C LEU A 287 -33.86 11.55 -6.65
N MET A 288 -34.32 10.47 -5.99
CA MET A 288 -33.91 10.12 -4.63
C MET A 288 -32.44 9.67 -4.52
N LYS A 289 -31.73 9.45 -5.64
CA LYS A 289 -30.30 9.09 -5.67
C LYS A 289 -29.37 10.25 -6.02
N ILE A 290 -29.92 11.41 -6.36
CA ILE A 290 -29.09 12.60 -6.65
C ILE A 290 -28.31 12.96 -5.39
N ASP A 291 -27.00 13.15 -5.56
CA ASP A 291 -26.06 13.54 -4.50
C ASP A 291 -25.96 12.55 -3.31
N ILE A 292 -26.25 11.26 -3.54
CA ILE A 292 -25.95 10.19 -2.58
C ILE A 292 -24.65 9.50 -2.97
N ASN A 293 -23.56 9.86 -2.29
CA ASN A 293 -22.19 9.44 -2.62
C ASN A 293 -21.71 8.19 -1.84
N LYS A 294 -22.63 7.33 -1.37
CA LYS A 294 -22.25 6.10 -0.67
C LYS A 294 -21.47 5.15 -1.58
N GLY A 295 -20.36 4.62 -1.08
CA GLY A 295 -19.41 3.82 -1.86
C GLY A 295 -18.45 4.65 -2.72
N TYR A 296 -18.50 5.99 -2.65
CA TYR A 296 -17.53 6.84 -3.33
C TYR A 296 -16.12 6.55 -2.81
N LYS A 297 -15.22 6.21 -3.74
CA LYS A 297 -13.87 5.68 -3.48
C LYS A 297 -12.90 6.23 -4.55
N PRO A 298 -12.45 7.48 -4.43
CA PRO A 298 -11.54 8.08 -5.41
C PRO A 298 -10.11 7.59 -5.22
N GLU A 299 -9.35 7.53 -6.31
CA GLU A 299 -7.90 7.30 -6.26
C GLU A 299 -7.20 8.46 -5.55
N GLN A 300 -6.37 8.13 -4.56
CA GLN A 300 -5.63 9.13 -3.79
C GLN A 300 -4.24 9.34 -4.39
N PRO A 301 -3.61 10.52 -4.20
CA PRO A 301 -2.25 10.78 -4.73
C PRO A 301 -1.21 9.80 -4.20
N ILE A 302 -1.37 9.37 -2.95
CA ILE A 302 -0.58 8.32 -2.31
C ILE A 302 -1.54 7.21 -1.91
N TYR A 303 -1.18 5.98 -2.26
CA TYR A 303 -1.95 4.79 -1.89
C TYR A 303 -1.74 4.48 -0.40
N PHE A 304 -2.64 4.99 0.45
CA PHE A 304 -2.59 4.81 1.89
C PHE A 304 -3.60 3.76 2.37
N SER A 305 -3.10 2.65 2.91
CA SER A 305 -3.92 1.57 3.49
C SER A 305 -4.17 1.76 4.99
N HIS A 306 -5.42 2.02 5.38
CA HIS A 306 -5.82 2.04 6.79
C HIS A 306 -5.78 0.64 7.41
N LYS A 307 -5.98 -0.41 6.59
CA LYS A 307 -5.88 -1.79 7.01
C LYS A 307 -4.50 -2.16 7.53
N ILE A 308 -3.44 -1.76 6.83
CA ILE A 308 -2.06 -1.99 7.28
C ILE A 308 -1.79 -1.22 8.58
N HIS A 309 -2.14 0.07 8.63
CA HIS A 309 -1.77 0.93 9.75
C HIS A 309 -2.61 0.67 11.00
N SER A 310 -3.94 0.69 10.89
CA SER A 310 -4.83 0.57 12.05
C SER A 310 -5.24 -0.87 12.32
N GLY A 311 -5.51 -1.67 11.28
CA GLY A 311 -5.97 -3.06 11.44
C GLY A 311 -4.86 -4.02 11.85
N ILE A 312 -3.78 -4.08 11.06
CA ILE A 312 -2.69 -5.05 11.26
C ILE A 312 -1.70 -4.56 12.32
N ASN A 313 -1.24 -3.32 12.20
CA ASN A 313 -0.26 -2.77 13.14
C ASN A 313 -0.90 -2.23 14.43
N GLY A 314 -2.24 -2.15 14.51
CA GLY A 314 -2.95 -1.72 15.70
C GLY A 314 -2.75 -0.25 16.07
N ILE A 315 -2.40 0.62 15.12
CA ILE A 315 -2.22 2.05 15.38
C ILE A 315 -3.60 2.66 15.68
N ASP A 316 -3.70 3.33 16.84
CA ASP A 316 -4.91 4.03 17.26
C ASP A 316 -5.28 5.15 16.28
N CYS A 317 -6.59 5.29 15.99
CA CYS A 317 -7.08 6.25 15.01
C CYS A 317 -6.67 7.70 15.34
N GLN A 318 -6.55 8.03 16.63
CA GLN A 318 -6.26 9.39 17.08
C GLN A 318 -4.79 9.74 17.03
N TYR A 319 -3.90 8.76 16.81
CA TYR A 319 -2.49 9.04 16.58
C TYR A 319 -2.30 9.93 15.34
N CYS A 320 -3.04 9.62 14.27
CA CYS A 320 -3.04 10.42 13.04
C CYS A 320 -4.13 11.51 13.07
N HIS A 321 -5.35 11.16 13.48
CA HIS A 321 -6.49 12.08 13.53
C HIS A 321 -6.64 12.76 14.89
N THR A 322 -5.59 13.48 15.29
CA THR A 322 -5.44 14.07 16.64
C THR A 322 -6.53 15.09 17.00
N SER A 323 -7.05 15.80 16.00
CA SER A 323 -8.04 16.87 16.19
C SER A 323 -9.47 16.35 16.42
N ALA A 324 -9.73 15.06 16.18
CA ALA A 324 -11.08 14.50 16.26
C ALA A 324 -11.76 14.71 17.62
N LYS A 325 -11.00 14.67 18.72
CA LYS A 325 -11.51 14.92 20.08
C LYS A 325 -11.69 16.41 20.41
N TYR A 326 -10.93 17.30 19.77
CA TYR A 326 -10.76 18.67 20.28
C TYR A 326 -11.25 19.75 19.30
N SER A 327 -11.65 19.37 18.10
CA SER A 327 -12.05 20.29 17.04
C SER A 327 -13.34 19.82 16.37
N LYS A 328 -14.03 20.77 15.75
CA LYS A 328 -15.16 20.50 14.87
C LYS A 328 -14.78 19.66 13.65
N VAL A 329 -13.54 19.78 13.17
CA VAL A 329 -13.02 19.04 12.01
C VAL A 329 -11.91 18.10 12.46
N SER A 330 -12.10 16.80 12.20
CA SER A 330 -11.02 15.82 12.23
C SER A 330 -10.16 15.99 10.98
N GLY A 331 -9.06 16.72 11.12
CA GLY A 331 -8.14 17.03 10.02
C GLY A 331 -7.43 15.80 9.47
N ILE A 332 -6.96 15.90 8.23
CA ILE A 332 -6.01 14.95 7.64
C ILE A 332 -4.64 15.20 8.29
N PRO A 333 -3.90 14.16 8.72
CA PRO A 333 -2.59 14.33 9.34
C PRO A 333 -1.63 15.07 8.40
N SER A 334 -0.79 15.94 8.98
CA SER A 334 0.35 16.49 8.25
C SER A 334 1.34 15.38 7.89
N ALA A 335 2.10 15.57 6.79
CA ALA A 335 3.10 14.59 6.37
C ALA A 335 4.21 14.36 7.40
N ASN A 336 4.39 15.26 8.38
CA ASN A 336 5.31 15.07 9.50
C ASN A 336 4.94 13.86 10.36
N ILE A 337 3.64 13.58 10.55
CA ILE A 337 3.19 12.39 11.31
C ILE A 337 3.63 11.11 10.60
N CYS A 338 3.59 11.08 9.26
CA CYS A 338 4.10 9.97 8.47
C CYS A 338 5.60 9.76 8.72
N MET A 339 6.37 10.86 8.79
CA MET A 339 7.82 10.81 8.96
C MET A 339 8.27 10.32 10.34
N ASN A 340 7.42 10.38 11.38
CA ASN A 340 7.76 9.84 12.71
C ASN A 340 8.18 8.36 12.66
N CYS A 341 7.61 7.58 11.72
CA CYS A 341 7.95 6.18 11.52
C CYS A 341 8.68 5.96 10.20
N HIS A 342 8.23 6.60 9.12
CA HIS A 342 8.79 6.36 7.78
C HIS A 342 10.20 6.89 7.61
N ILE A 343 10.73 7.76 8.48
CA ILE A 343 12.16 8.11 8.46
C ILE A 343 13.07 6.88 8.63
N THR A 344 12.60 5.86 9.38
CA THR A 344 13.30 4.60 9.63
C THR A 344 12.72 3.46 8.78
N ILE A 345 11.41 3.49 8.53
CA ILE A 345 10.70 2.47 7.74
C ILE A 345 10.63 2.93 6.27
N ASN A 346 11.72 2.70 5.55
CA ASN A 346 11.87 3.08 4.13
C ASN A 346 11.36 2.04 3.12
N GLU A 347 11.07 0.82 3.58
CA GLU A 347 10.55 -0.28 2.78
C GLU A 347 9.47 -1.03 3.55
N TYR A 348 8.49 -1.52 2.81
CA TYR A 348 7.43 -2.36 3.32
C TYR A 348 7.91 -3.80 3.51
N LYS A 349 7.95 -4.24 4.77
CA LYS A 349 8.35 -5.59 5.19
C LYS A 349 7.20 -6.42 5.77
N GLY A 350 5.95 -5.95 5.63
CA GLY A 350 4.78 -6.65 6.16
C GLY A 350 4.44 -7.91 5.37
N ASP A 351 3.77 -8.85 6.04
CA ASP A 351 3.31 -10.10 5.46
C ASP A 351 2.08 -9.90 4.57
N TYR A 352 1.21 -8.94 4.92
CA TYR A 352 0.01 -8.63 4.16
C TYR A 352 0.32 -7.85 2.89
N ILE A 353 -0.21 -8.30 1.76
CA ILE A 353 -0.19 -7.57 0.49
C ILE A 353 -1.60 -7.67 -0.09
N GLU A 354 -2.14 -6.54 -0.54
CA GLU A 354 -3.46 -6.54 -1.17
C GLU A 354 -3.38 -7.22 -2.54
N ASN A 355 -4.46 -7.90 -2.93
CA ASN A 355 -4.55 -8.56 -4.22
C ASN A 355 -4.28 -7.57 -5.38
N GLY A 356 -3.33 -7.90 -6.24
CA GLY A 356 -2.94 -7.06 -7.37
C GLY A 356 -1.94 -5.94 -7.03
N LYS A 357 -1.45 -5.87 -5.79
CA LYS A 357 -0.34 -4.99 -5.40
C LYS A 357 0.94 -5.81 -5.16
N SER A 358 2.09 -5.17 -5.28
CA SER A 358 3.40 -5.75 -4.96
C SER A 358 4.10 -4.92 -3.88
N ARG A 359 5.15 -5.47 -3.26
CA ARG A 359 5.93 -4.73 -2.24
C ARG A 359 6.62 -3.51 -2.85
N GLU A 360 7.03 -3.61 -4.11
CA GLU A 360 7.65 -2.54 -4.86
C GLU A 360 6.70 -1.35 -5.00
N VAL A 361 5.40 -1.60 -5.24
CA VAL A 361 4.38 -0.54 -5.28
C VAL A 361 4.34 0.19 -3.93
N TYR A 362 4.24 -0.52 -2.81
CA TYR A 362 4.23 0.13 -1.50
C TYR A 362 5.52 0.91 -1.19
N ASN A 363 6.67 0.39 -1.62
CA ASN A 363 7.94 1.10 -1.48
C ASN A 363 7.93 2.41 -2.28
N GLN A 364 7.39 2.40 -3.51
CA GLN A 364 7.22 3.61 -4.33
C GLN A 364 6.28 4.63 -3.68
N GLU A 365 5.20 4.17 -3.04
CA GLU A 365 4.26 5.04 -2.33
C GLU A 365 4.91 5.71 -1.10
N ILE A 366 5.79 5.00 -0.38
CA ILE A 366 6.60 5.60 0.71
C ILE A 366 7.53 6.70 0.15
N GLN A 367 8.12 6.51 -1.03
CA GLN A 367 8.96 7.55 -1.65
C GLN A 367 8.19 8.82 -1.99
N LYS A 368 6.88 8.72 -2.34
CA LYS A 368 6.04 9.91 -2.56
C LYS A 368 5.91 10.78 -1.30
N ILE A 369 5.89 10.16 -0.12
CA ILE A 369 5.89 10.89 1.16
C ILE A 369 7.18 11.69 1.29
N TYR A 370 8.34 11.07 1.01
CA TYR A 370 9.64 11.75 1.06
C TYR A 370 9.72 12.92 0.10
N HIS A 371 9.23 12.76 -1.13
CA HIS A 371 9.14 13.84 -2.10
C HIS A 371 8.25 15.00 -1.59
N SER A 372 7.19 14.68 -0.85
CA SER A 372 6.30 15.69 -0.29
C SER A 372 6.96 16.52 0.81
N VAL A 373 7.66 15.87 1.75
CA VAL A 373 8.35 16.55 2.86
C VAL A 373 9.76 17.04 2.50
N GLY A 374 10.26 16.70 1.31
CA GLY A 374 11.61 17.00 0.88
C GLY A 374 12.69 16.17 1.58
N TRP A 375 12.38 14.97 2.06
CA TRP A 375 13.35 14.10 2.77
C TRP A 375 14.29 13.40 1.79
N ASN A 376 15.60 13.48 2.03
CA ASN A 376 16.60 12.71 1.29
C ASN A 376 17.09 11.52 2.16
N PRO A 377 16.81 10.26 1.78
CA PRO A 377 17.18 9.10 2.58
C PRO A 377 18.70 8.82 2.60
N GLU A 378 19.46 9.21 1.58
CA GLU A 378 20.91 8.98 1.50
C GLU A 378 21.68 9.94 2.40
N LYS A 379 21.29 11.22 2.38
CA LYS A 379 21.92 12.29 3.17
C LYS A 379 21.31 12.46 4.56
N ARG A 380 20.12 11.89 4.78
CA ARG A 380 19.31 12.05 6.00
C ARG A 380 19.04 13.51 6.37
N GLU A 381 18.78 14.33 5.36
CA GLU A 381 18.51 15.75 5.50
C GLU A 381 17.19 16.13 4.81
N TYR A 382 16.50 17.12 5.38
CA TYR A 382 15.33 17.74 4.75
C TYR A 382 15.78 18.85 3.79
N SER A 383 15.20 18.86 2.59
CA SER A 383 15.32 19.95 1.64
C SER A 383 14.41 21.11 2.03
N LYS A 384 14.75 22.33 1.60
CA LYS A 384 13.87 23.51 1.77
C LYS A 384 12.61 23.47 0.90
N LYS A 385 12.58 22.62 -0.14
CA LYS A 385 11.46 22.52 -1.07
C LYS A 385 10.50 21.43 -0.59
N ILE A 386 9.27 21.84 -0.29
CA ILE A 386 8.17 20.95 0.08
C ILE A 386 7.10 20.95 -1.01
N ASN A 387 6.47 19.80 -1.23
CA ASN A 387 5.36 19.63 -2.17
C ASN A 387 4.18 19.01 -1.42
N PRO A 388 3.24 19.80 -0.87
CA PRO A 388 2.14 19.28 -0.05
C PRO A 388 1.29 18.23 -0.79
N ILE A 389 0.87 17.18 -0.07
CA ILE A 389 0.01 16.13 -0.63
C ILE A 389 -1.40 16.69 -0.83
N GLN A 390 -1.90 16.65 -2.06
CA GLN A 390 -3.23 17.12 -2.45
C GLN A 390 -4.28 16.01 -2.27
N TRP A 391 -4.56 15.65 -1.02
CA TRP A 391 -5.55 14.61 -0.71
C TRP A 391 -6.94 14.93 -1.28
N ILE A 392 -7.63 13.90 -1.77
CA ILE A 392 -9.02 14.02 -2.20
C ILE A 392 -9.91 13.73 -0.99
N ARG A 393 -10.59 14.76 -0.50
CA ARG A 393 -11.53 14.63 0.61
C ARG A 393 -12.78 13.87 0.16
N ILE A 394 -13.05 12.72 0.78
CA ILE A 394 -14.21 11.89 0.44
C ILE A 394 -15.45 12.27 1.25
N HIS A 395 -15.29 12.63 2.52
CA HIS A 395 -16.39 13.02 3.40
C HIS A 395 -16.53 14.53 3.37
N ASN A 396 -17.44 15.04 2.53
CA ASN A 396 -17.74 16.46 2.47
C ASN A 396 -19.22 16.70 2.80
N MET A 397 -19.49 17.78 3.53
CA MET A 397 -20.83 18.29 3.78
C MET A 397 -20.89 19.73 3.25
N PRO A 398 -22.07 20.21 2.83
CA PRO A 398 -22.23 21.59 2.40
C PRO A 398 -21.84 22.59 3.51
N ASP A 399 -21.33 23.76 3.14
CA ASP A 399 -20.78 24.74 4.10
C ASP A 399 -21.83 25.34 5.05
N PHE A 400 -23.11 25.28 4.68
CA PHE A 400 -24.23 25.66 5.55
C PHE A 400 -24.56 24.59 6.61
N VAL A 401 -23.82 23.48 6.66
CA VAL A 401 -23.97 22.44 7.69
C VAL A 401 -22.86 22.58 8.71
N TYR A 402 -23.23 22.88 9.95
CA TYR A 402 -22.33 22.85 11.10
C TYR A 402 -22.31 21.44 11.69
N PHE A 403 -21.16 20.78 11.61
CA PHE A 403 -20.91 19.49 12.26
C PHE A 403 -19.65 19.58 13.12
N ASP A 404 -19.73 19.03 14.34
CA ASP A 404 -18.64 19.05 15.30
C ASP A 404 -18.22 17.63 15.70
N HIS A 405 -17.02 17.20 15.31
CA HIS A 405 -16.49 15.89 15.68
C HIS A 405 -16.35 15.71 17.20
N SER A 406 -15.92 16.75 17.93
CA SER A 406 -15.63 16.67 19.36
C SER A 406 -16.87 16.31 20.18
N GLN A 407 -18.03 16.85 19.83
CA GLN A 407 -19.29 16.56 20.51
C GLN A 407 -19.68 15.07 20.35
N HIS A 408 -19.51 14.53 19.15
CA HIS A 408 -19.86 13.13 18.86
C HIS A 408 -18.84 12.15 19.47
N ILE A 409 -17.57 12.53 19.56
CA ILE A 409 -16.50 11.66 20.07
C ILE A 409 -16.33 11.75 21.59
N ILE A 410 -16.51 12.91 22.22
CA ILE A 410 -16.36 13.04 23.68
C ILE A 410 -17.70 12.81 24.38
N THR A 411 -18.75 13.50 23.94
CA THR A 411 -20.05 13.46 24.64
C THR A 411 -20.90 12.29 24.14
N GLY A 412 -20.90 12.05 22.83
CA GLY A 412 -21.72 11.03 22.19
C GLY A 412 -21.18 9.60 22.28
N GLU A 413 -19.89 9.41 22.61
CA GLU A 413 -19.15 8.15 22.39
C GLU A 413 -19.92 6.91 22.83
N LYS A 414 -20.27 6.89 24.12
CA LYS A 414 -20.88 5.75 24.80
C LYS A 414 -22.25 5.42 24.21
N MET A 415 -23.04 6.44 23.90
CA MET A 415 -24.39 6.25 23.38
C MET A 415 -24.40 5.89 21.90
N ILE A 416 -23.48 6.46 21.11
CA ILE A 416 -23.30 6.13 19.70
C ILE A 416 -22.85 4.67 19.54
N LYS A 417 -21.86 4.22 20.33
CA LYS A 417 -21.43 2.82 20.38
C LYS A 417 -22.60 1.88 20.70
N LYS A 418 -23.38 2.20 21.73
CA LYS A 418 -24.56 1.42 22.15
C LYS A 418 -25.65 1.38 21.06
N SER A 419 -25.99 2.52 20.46
CA SER A 419 -27.07 2.66 19.47
C SER A 419 -26.75 1.95 18.15
N ASN A 420 -25.48 1.98 17.75
CA ASN A 420 -24.99 1.41 16.49
C ASN A 420 -24.38 0.01 16.65
N LYS A 421 -24.21 -0.49 17.88
CA LYS A 421 -23.60 -1.79 18.20
C LYS A 421 -22.20 -1.93 17.61
N VAL A 422 -21.36 -0.92 17.87
CA VAL A 422 -19.96 -0.88 17.42
C VAL A 422 -19.02 -0.71 18.62
N ASP A 423 -17.83 -1.29 18.53
CA ASP A 423 -16.80 -1.20 19.58
C ASP A 423 -16.03 0.14 19.53
N LEU A 424 -15.92 0.72 18.33
CA LEU A 424 -15.29 2.02 18.09
C LEU A 424 -16.30 3.01 17.51
N THR A 425 -16.42 4.20 18.09
CA THR A 425 -17.39 5.23 17.69
C THR A 425 -17.20 5.67 16.24
N CYS A 426 -15.96 5.74 15.77
CA CYS A 426 -15.62 6.08 14.39
C CYS A 426 -16.36 5.16 13.40
N ASN A 427 -16.51 3.88 13.74
CA ASN A 427 -17.08 2.87 12.85
C ASN A 427 -18.60 3.04 12.67
N ALA A 428 -19.27 3.72 13.61
CA ALA A 428 -20.69 4.06 13.45
C ALA A 428 -20.93 4.98 12.24
N CYS A 429 -19.96 5.84 11.92
CA CYS A 429 -20.11 6.85 10.86
C CYS A 429 -19.26 6.52 9.62
N HIS A 430 -18.02 6.08 9.79
CA HIS A 430 -17.09 5.82 8.69
C HIS A 430 -17.01 4.36 8.27
N GLY A 431 -17.73 3.46 8.96
CA GLY A 431 -17.65 2.02 8.72
C GLY A 431 -16.35 1.42 9.25
N ASP A 432 -16.04 0.20 8.83
CA ASP A 432 -14.94 -0.59 9.37
C ASP A 432 -13.58 -0.20 8.78
N VAL A 433 -13.14 1.04 9.04
CA VAL A 433 -11.98 1.67 8.40
C VAL A 433 -10.69 0.88 8.60
N GLN A 434 -10.53 0.22 9.75
CA GLN A 434 -9.35 -0.61 10.04
C GLN A 434 -9.26 -1.86 9.16
N ASN A 435 -10.28 -2.17 8.36
CA ASN A 435 -10.26 -3.24 7.36
C ASN A 435 -10.28 -2.71 5.91
N MET A 436 -10.14 -1.40 5.70
CA MET A 436 -10.14 -0.77 4.39
C MET A 436 -8.71 -0.49 3.89
N ASP A 437 -8.36 -1.07 2.74
CA ASP A 437 -7.11 -0.73 2.03
C ASP A 437 -7.20 0.63 1.32
N GLN A 438 -8.40 1.03 0.90
CA GLN A 438 -8.69 2.37 0.43
C GLN A 438 -10.05 2.78 1.00
N VAL A 439 -10.10 3.96 1.59
CA VAL A 439 -11.29 4.44 2.29
C VAL A 439 -12.40 4.72 1.29
N GLU A 440 -13.60 4.30 1.65
CA GLU A 440 -14.83 4.58 0.92
C GLU A 440 -15.86 5.26 1.84
N MET A 441 -16.81 5.97 1.24
CA MET A 441 -17.95 6.52 1.99
C MET A 441 -18.92 5.41 2.41
N SER A 442 -18.81 4.95 3.65
CA SER A 442 -19.67 3.87 4.19
C SER A 442 -21.14 4.25 4.38
N GLN A 443 -21.41 5.54 4.60
CA GLN A 443 -22.75 6.07 4.90
C GLN A 443 -23.15 7.14 3.88
N ASN A 444 -24.46 7.41 3.80
CA ASN A 444 -25.00 8.37 2.84
C ASN A 444 -24.76 9.83 3.24
N PHE A 445 -24.62 10.12 4.55
CA PHE A 445 -24.50 11.48 5.11
C PHE A 445 -25.59 12.47 4.65
N THR A 446 -26.78 11.97 4.32
CA THR A 446 -27.95 12.80 4.05
C THR A 446 -28.53 13.35 5.36
N MET A 447 -29.28 14.45 5.29
CA MET A 447 -29.97 15.02 6.45
C MET A 447 -30.84 13.99 7.19
N GLU A 448 -31.56 13.15 6.45
CA GLU A 448 -32.39 12.08 7.04
C GLU A 448 -31.55 11.08 7.83
N TRP A 449 -30.34 10.75 7.37
CA TRP A 449 -29.44 9.85 8.10
C TRP A 449 -29.06 10.44 9.47
N CYS A 450 -28.73 11.74 9.52
CA CYS A 450 -28.42 12.44 10.76
C CYS A 450 -29.63 12.47 11.72
N ILE A 451 -30.81 12.85 11.20
CA ILE A 451 -32.05 12.95 11.99
C ILE A 451 -32.46 11.58 12.53
N SER A 452 -32.43 10.54 11.69
CA SER A 452 -32.73 9.17 12.11
C SER A 452 -31.79 8.69 13.20
N CYS A 453 -30.50 9.03 13.12
CA CYS A 453 -29.54 8.71 14.18
C CYS A 453 -29.88 9.43 15.50
N HIS A 454 -30.22 10.72 15.45
CA HIS A 454 -30.58 11.52 16.62
C HIS A 454 -31.90 11.09 17.27
N ARG A 455 -32.87 10.61 16.48
CA ARG A 455 -34.14 10.04 16.97
C ARG A 455 -33.99 8.70 17.67
N LYS A 456 -32.96 7.93 17.31
CA LYS A 456 -32.73 6.59 17.87
C LYS A 456 -31.78 6.60 19.06
N THR A 457 -30.81 7.51 19.07
CA THR A 457 -29.71 7.52 20.03
C THR A 457 -30.14 8.20 21.33
N GLU A 458 -29.97 7.47 22.43
CA GLU A 458 -30.27 7.94 23.79
C GLU A 458 -29.21 8.93 24.29
N ILE A 459 -29.56 9.81 25.23
CA ILE A 459 -28.59 10.63 25.98
C ILE A 459 -27.93 9.79 27.07
N ASP A 460 -26.70 10.15 27.48
CA ASP A 460 -26.08 9.55 28.66
C ASP A 460 -26.62 10.21 29.93
N ILE A 461 -27.68 9.63 30.52
CA ILE A 461 -28.37 10.17 31.71
C ILE A 461 -27.41 10.38 32.92
N ASN A 462 -26.26 9.70 32.92
CA ASN A 462 -25.25 9.85 33.98
C ASN A 462 -24.31 11.05 33.79
N ASN A 463 -24.39 11.75 32.66
CA ASN A 463 -23.59 12.95 32.41
C ASN A 463 -24.09 14.11 33.29
N GLN A 464 -23.16 14.78 33.97
CA GLN A 464 -23.46 15.87 34.90
C GLN A 464 -24.29 17.00 34.26
N TYR A 465 -24.00 17.37 33.00
CA TYR A 465 -24.76 18.40 32.29
C TYR A 465 -26.23 18.02 32.13
N TYR A 466 -26.51 16.77 31.75
CA TYR A 466 -27.90 16.31 31.60
C TYR A 466 -28.61 16.20 32.96
N GLN A 467 -27.89 15.80 34.01
CA GLN A 467 -28.46 15.76 35.36
C GLN A 467 -28.83 17.15 35.87
N GLU A 468 -28.01 18.17 35.60
CA GLU A 468 -28.28 19.54 36.05
C GLU A 468 -29.40 20.19 35.22
N TYR A 469 -29.25 20.23 33.89
CA TYR A 469 -30.14 20.99 33.01
C TYR A 469 -31.43 20.26 32.61
N PHE A 470 -31.43 18.92 32.64
CA PHE A 470 -32.57 18.10 32.24
C PHE A 470 -33.13 17.25 33.38
N SER A 471 -32.75 17.50 34.64
CA SER A 471 -33.26 16.81 35.86
C SER A 471 -34.78 16.60 35.85
N ASN A 472 -35.54 17.69 35.72
CA ASN A 472 -37.00 17.67 35.72
C ASN A 472 -37.56 16.82 34.57
N PHE A 473 -36.93 16.87 33.39
CA PHE A 473 -37.35 16.11 32.22
C PHE A 473 -37.05 14.62 32.37
N ILE A 474 -35.85 14.29 32.87
CA ILE A 474 -35.42 12.92 33.19
C ILE A 474 -36.34 12.31 34.24
N GLN A 475 -36.68 13.06 35.29
CA GLN A 475 -37.59 12.60 36.35
C GLN A 475 -39.01 12.34 35.81
N LYS A 476 -39.56 13.24 34.99
CA LYS A 476 -40.88 13.05 34.35
C LYS A 476 -40.93 11.85 33.41
N ARG A 477 -39.78 11.46 32.84
CA ARG A 477 -39.65 10.33 31.90
C ARG A 477 -38.90 9.14 32.49
N LYS A 478 -38.89 9.00 33.82
CA LYS A 478 -38.22 7.90 34.51
C LYS A 478 -38.65 6.54 33.92
N GLY A 479 -37.66 5.74 33.50
CA GLY A 479 -37.89 4.43 32.87
C GLY A 479 -38.21 4.45 31.37
N LYS A 480 -38.32 5.63 30.74
CA LYS A 480 -38.46 5.77 29.29
C LYS A 480 -37.14 6.21 28.66
N LYS A 481 -36.95 5.85 27.39
CA LYS A 481 -35.81 6.31 26.60
C LYS A 481 -35.92 7.81 26.35
N ILE A 482 -34.81 8.51 26.53
CA ILE A 482 -34.67 9.92 26.24
C ILE A 482 -33.62 10.05 25.15
N THR A 483 -34.06 10.46 23.98
CA THR A 483 -33.22 10.56 22.77
C THR A 483 -32.77 11.98 22.49
N ILE A 484 -31.77 12.13 21.63
CA ILE A 484 -31.14 13.42 21.32
C ILE A 484 -32.15 14.39 20.67
N ASP A 485 -33.05 13.90 19.83
CA ASP A 485 -34.14 14.71 19.25
C ASP A 485 -35.08 15.31 20.32
N MET A 486 -35.33 14.58 21.41
CA MET A 486 -36.22 15.03 22.49
C MET A 486 -35.65 16.19 23.31
N ILE A 487 -34.33 16.36 23.32
CA ILE A 487 -33.65 17.51 23.93
C ILE A 487 -33.31 18.59 22.90
N GLY A 488 -33.96 18.54 21.74
CA GLY A 488 -33.86 19.55 20.69
C GLY A 488 -32.68 19.35 19.74
N GLY A 489 -32.03 18.18 19.71
CA GLY A 489 -30.89 17.90 18.81
C GLY A 489 -31.26 17.79 17.32
N THR A 490 -32.48 18.12 16.94
CA THR A 490 -32.98 18.16 15.54
C THR A 490 -33.57 19.52 15.17
N GLU A 491 -33.26 20.57 15.93
CA GLU A 491 -33.63 21.94 15.60
C GLU A 491 -32.76 22.49 14.46
N CYS A 492 -33.35 23.27 13.54
CA CYS A 492 -32.65 23.80 12.37
C CYS A 492 -31.37 24.57 12.73
N ALA A 493 -31.44 25.48 13.69
CA ALA A 493 -30.33 26.35 14.07
C ALA A 493 -29.14 25.60 14.69
N LYS A 494 -29.34 24.39 15.23
CA LYS A 494 -28.23 23.59 15.79
C LYS A 494 -27.37 22.93 14.73
N CYS A 495 -27.86 22.85 13.49
CA CYS A 495 -27.17 22.22 12.37
C CYS A 495 -26.89 23.20 11.21
N HIS A 496 -27.66 24.28 11.06
CA HIS A 496 -27.66 25.11 9.84
C HIS A 496 -27.43 26.62 10.01
N TYR A 497 -26.82 27.02 11.14
CA TYR A 497 -26.63 28.42 11.59
C TYR A 497 -27.91 29.17 11.94
#